data_AF-X1NHT0-F1
#
_entry.id   AF-X1NHT0-F1
#
_cell.length_a   1.000
_cell.length_b   1.000
_cell.length_c   1.000
_cell.angle_alpha   90.00
_cell.angle_beta   90.00
_cell.angle_gamma   90.00
#
_symmetry.space_group_name_H-M   'P 1'
#
loop_
_entity.id
_entity.type
_entity.pdbx_description
1 polymer ?
#
loop_
_entity_poly.entity_id
_entity_poly.type
_entity_poly.pdbx_seq_one_letter_code
_entity_poly.pdbx_strand_id
1 'polypeptide(L)'
;MEFEKEHSHFHGFELIKIIHPREIGMGIENNKIITYRNLTLPSSIKNKEGEDWTKKLSTLDDKTFFGGEKENVLNARFDDVQNLENCHIVFRASLRANYSRITKTAQKLENVFVSEKKWIGSLKKIAAALMGSSVANEIIGVEDVFAAKHICTSINIYIGNKKRGLVNIIHPRERFSLGLIDISKYIRDKKGPLSLKLEWTNSHNLSLLGLVNASPLTNSDAKQKTIKLSNLKHSEDKSIDKESLKDGRVELTPGQFIELEFPA
;
A
#
# COMPACT_ATOMS: atom_id res chain seq x y z
N MET A 1 -17.03 -22.36 -2.30
CA MET A 1 -18.24 -22.00 -1.54
C MET A 1 -17.91 -21.20 -0.26
N GLU A 2 -16.76 -20.50 -0.19
CA GLU A 2 -16.34 -19.70 0.97
C GLU A 2 -16.64 -18.20 0.78
N PHE A 3 -16.57 -17.70 -0.46
CA PHE A 3 -16.81 -16.29 -0.81
C PHE A 3 -18.24 -15.80 -0.59
N GLU A 4 -19.26 -16.67 -0.68
CA GLU A 4 -20.67 -16.28 -0.47
C GLU A 4 -20.96 -15.83 0.97
N LYS A 5 -20.04 -16.09 1.91
CA LYS A 5 -20.14 -15.71 3.33
C LYS A 5 -19.28 -14.50 3.69
N GLU A 6 -18.57 -13.90 2.73
CA GLU A 6 -17.76 -12.71 3.00
C GLU A 6 -18.61 -11.45 2.91
N HIS A 7 -18.90 -10.86 4.06
CA HIS A 7 -19.61 -9.59 4.19
C HIS A 7 -18.64 -8.53 4.69
N SER A 8 -18.56 -7.41 3.98
CA SER A 8 -17.77 -6.24 4.38
C SER A 8 -18.69 -5.09 4.73
N HIS A 9 -18.48 -4.46 5.88
CA HIS A 9 -19.21 -3.27 6.28
C HIS A 9 -18.37 -2.03 6.01
N PHE A 10 -18.93 -1.05 5.30
CA PHE A 10 -18.24 0.19 5.00
C PHE A 10 -18.81 1.34 5.83
N HIS A 11 -18.00 1.89 6.74
CA HIS A 11 -18.38 3.02 7.58
C HIS A 11 -17.17 3.85 8.04
N GLY A 12 -17.44 5.05 8.56
CA GLY A 12 -16.43 5.86 9.25
C GLY A 12 -15.32 6.42 8.36
N PHE A 13 -15.65 6.83 7.14
CA PHE A 13 -14.69 7.42 6.20
C PHE A 13 -14.76 8.96 6.23
N GLU A 14 -13.63 9.60 5.97
CA GLU A 14 -13.52 11.03 5.72
C GLU A 14 -12.53 11.26 4.57
N LEU A 15 -12.84 12.20 3.67
CA LEU A 15 -11.85 12.69 2.73
C LEU A 15 -11.22 13.96 3.29
N ILE A 16 -9.91 13.89 3.52
CA ILE A 16 -9.15 15.00 4.07
C ILE A 16 -8.22 15.54 2.97
N LYS A 17 -8.41 16.81 2.61
CA LYS A 17 -7.48 17.54 1.74
C LYS A 17 -6.43 18.23 2.61
N ILE A 18 -5.17 17.96 2.30
CA ILE A 18 -4.03 18.57 2.98
C ILE A 18 -3.29 19.44 1.96
N ILE A 19 -3.12 20.72 2.26
CA ILE A 19 -2.32 21.65 1.46
C ILE A 19 -1.07 21.97 2.25
N HIS A 20 0.09 21.56 1.74
CA HIS A 20 1.37 21.70 2.41
C HIS A 20 2.47 22.18 1.46
N PRO A 21 3.55 22.78 2.00
CA PRO A 21 4.75 23.08 1.23
C PRO A 21 5.38 21.82 0.63
N ARG A 22 6.05 21.96 -0.53
CA ARG A 22 6.62 20.82 -1.28
C ARG A 22 7.73 20.08 -0.53
N GLU A 23 8.41 20.78 0.36
CA GLU A 23 9.48 20.27 1.20
C GLU A 23 8.99 19.41 2.38
N ILE A 24 7.68 19.38 2.63
CA ILE A 24 7.06 18.54 3.65
C ILE A 24 6.50 17.30 2.97
N GLY A 25 6.97 16.13 3.38
CA GLY A 25 6.34 14.87 3.06
C GLY A 25 5.15 14.59 3.95
N MET A 26 4.17 13.87 3.42
CA MET A 26 2.95 13.47 4.14
C MET A 26 2.80 11.97 4.10
N GLY A 27 2.39 11.38 5.21
CA GLY A 27 2.03 9.97 5.27
C GLY A 27 1.00 9.68 6.34
N ILE A 28 0.61 8.41 6.42
CA ILE A 28 -0.33 7.92 7.42
C ILE A 28 0.37 6.86 8.25
N GLU A 29 0.32 7.02 9.55
CA GLU A 29 0.77 6.03 10.52
C GLU A 29 -0.30 5.88 11.60
N ASN A 30 -0.73 4.63 11.88
CA ASN A 30 -1.74 4.34 12.91
C ASN A 30 -3.01 5.23 12.80
N ASN A 31 -3.52 5.41 11.58
CA ASN A 31 -4.66 6.28 11.25
C ASN A 31 -4.48 7.78 11.58
N LYS A 32 -3.25 8.22 11.83
CA LYS A 32 -2.90 9.63 12.02
C LYS A 32 -2.12 10.14 10.83
N ILE A 33 -2.39 11.39 10.46
CA ILE A 33 -1.59 12.10 9.46
C ILE A 33 -0.29 12.52 10.14
N ILE A 34 0.82 12.12 9.53
CA ILE A 34 2.16 12.52 9.96
C ILE A 34 2.86 13.28 8.84
N THR A 35 3.59 14.31 9.25
CA THR A 35 4.51 15.05 8.37
C THR A 35 5.89 14.45 8.51
N TYR A 36 6.69 14.55 7.45
CA TYR A 36 8.09 14.16 7.54
C TYR A 36 8.99 15.04 6.68
N ARG A 37 10.25 15.16 7.11
CA ARG A 37 11.30 15.94 6.44
C ARG A 37 12.61 15.16 6.47
N ASN A 38 13.62 15.72 5.81
CA ASN A 38 15.01 15.24 5.86
C ASN A 38 15.11 13.78 5.41
N LEU A 39 14.75 13.52 4.16
CA LEU A 39 14.92 12.20 3.56
C LEU A 39 16.41 11.86 3.52
N THR A 40 16.83 10.96 4.39
CA THR A 40 18.15 10.34 4.38
C THR A 40 18.08 9.07 3.57
N LEU A 41 18.84 9.04 2.48
CA LEU A 41 18.95 7.87 1.62
C LEU A 41 20.01 6.89 2.17
N PRO A 42 19.84 5.58 1.93
CA PRO A 42 20.85 4.59 2.32
C PRO A 42 22.13 4.81 1.52
N SER A 43 23.27 4.61 2.18
CA SER A 43 24.58 4.62 1.53
C SER A 43 24.82 3.38 0.67
N SER A 44 24.11 2.29 0.96
CA SER A 44 24.16 1.05 0.18
C SER A 44 22.84 0.29 0.33
N ILE A 45 22.35 -0.28 -0.77
CA ILE A 45 21.31 -1.33 -0.78
C ILE A 45 21.82 -2.46 -1.66
N LYS A 46 21.95 -3.67 -1.10
CA LYS A 46 22.41 -4.85 -1.84
C LYS A 46 21.49 -6.04 -1.66
N ASN A 47 21.29 -6.81 -2.72
CA ASN A 47 20.62 -8.10 -2.61
C ASN A 47 21.55 -9.18 -2.01
N LYS A 48 21.07 -10.42 -1.92
CA LYS A 48 21.83 -11.55 -1.37
C LYS A 48 23.05 -11.90 -2.21
N GLU A 49 22.97 -11.66 -3.53
CA GLU A 49 24.02 -11.89 -4.52
C GLU A 49 25.07 -10.77 -4.55
N GLY A 50 24.81 -9.66 -3.85
CA GLY A 50 25.69 -8.50 -3.79
C GLY A 50 25.46 -7.46 -4.89
N GLU A 51 24.44 -7.62 -5.74
CA GLU A 51 24.01 -6.61 -6.71
C GLU A 51 23.60 -5.33 -5.99
N ASP A 52 24.04 -4.19 -6.50
CA ASP A 52 23.78 -2.88 -5.93
C ASP A 52 22.49 -2.25 -6.49
N TRP A 53 21.54 -2.01 -5.59
CA TRP A 53 20.24 -1.41 -5.86
C TRP A 53 20.11 0.03 -5.33
N THR A 54 21.19 0.60 -4.78
CA THR A 54 21.19 1.89 -4.08
C THR A 54 20.61 3.01 -4.94
N LYS A 55 21.11 3.17 -6.16
CA LYS A 55 20.63 4.22 -7.07
C LYS A 55 19.17 4.01 -7.49
N LYS A 56 18.81 2.76 -7.81
CA LYS A 56 17.48 2.37 -8.29
C LYS A 56 16.38 2.58 -7.25
N LEU A 57 16.71 2.40 -5.98
CA LEU A 57 15.75 2.49 -4.85
C LEU A 57 15.86 3.80 -4.06
N SER A 58 16.57 4.79 -4.60
CA SER A 58 16.71 6.13 -4.01
C SER A 58 15.90 7.20 -4.76
N THR A 59 15.27 6.85 -5.88
CA THR A 59 14.42 7.74 -6.66
C THR A 59 12.95 7.40 -6.51
N LEU A 60 12.12 8.43 -6.35
CA LEU A 60 10.66 8.31 -6.40
C LEU A 60 10.21 8.15 -7.85
N ASP A 61 10.27 6.91 -8.36
CA ASP A 61 9.75 6.58 -9.68
C ASP A 61 9.03 5.22 -9.70
N ASP A 62 8.08 5.07 -10.63
CA ASP A 62 7.25 3.86 -10.75
C ASP A 62 7.80 2.89 -11.79
N LYS A 63 8.90 3.25 -12.47
CA LYS A 63 9.47 2.52 -13.59
C LYS A 63 10.63 1.62 -13.15
N THR A 64 11.28 2.01 -12.06
CA THR A 64 12.46 1.40 -11.48
C THR A 64 12.10 0.90 -10.10
N PHE A 65 12.14 -0.42 -9.94
CA PHE A 65 11.81 -1.05 -8.67
C PHE A 65 12.53 -2.39 -8.56
N PHE A 66 12.70 -2.84 -7.32
CA PHE A 66 13.08 -4.20 -7.00
C PHE A 66 11.81 -5.05 -6.93
N GLY A 67 11.65 -5.97 -7.88
CA GLY A 67 10.56 -6.94 -7.90
C GLY A 67 10.96 -8.16 -7.08
N GLY A 68 10.85 -8.06 -5.76
CA GLY A 68 11.26 -9.14 -4.89
C GLY A 68 10.25 -10.28 -4.88
N GLU A 69 10.77 -11.51 -4.81
CA GLU A 69 10.01 -12.75 -4.63
C GLU A 69 10.23 -13.31 -3.24
N LYS A 70 9.47 -14.35 -2.86
CA LYS A 70 9.67 -15.03 -1.57
C LYS A 70 11.15 -15.38 -1.35
N GLU A 71 11.63 -15.19 -0.12
CA GLU A 71 13.02 -15.42 0.33
C GLU A 71 14.07 -14.45 -0.26
N ASN A 72 13.67 -13.53 -1.16
CA ASN A 72 14.55 -12.44 -1.56
C ASN A 72 14.86 -11.55 -0.35
N VAL A 73 16.09 -11.04 -0.33
CA VAL A 73 16.58 -10.19 0.76
C VAL A 73 17.25 -8.95 0.17
N LEU A 74 16.92 -7.79 0.74
CA LEU A 74 17.71 -6.58 0.58
C LEU A 74 18.32 -6.16 1.90
N ASN A 75 19.62 -5.86 1.88
CA ASN A 75 20.36 -5.29 2.98
C ASN A 75 20.64 -3.82 2.67
N ALA A 76 19.97 -2.92 3.40
CA ALA A 76 20.17 -1.49 3.30
C ALA A 76 21.03 -0.99 4.45
N ARG A 77 21.94 -0.06 4.19
CA ARG A 77 22.84 0.54 5.17
C ARG A 77 22.71 2.06 5.14
N PHE A 78 22.68 2.66 6.33
CA PHE A 78 22.68 4.11 6.55
C PHE A 78 23.86 4.44 7.45
N ASP A 79 24.81 5.21 6.94
CA ASP A 79 26.00 5.58 7.71
C ASP A 79 25.77 6.79 8.63
N ASP A 80 24.82 7.67 8.30
CA ASP A 80 24.45 8.82 9.10
C ASP A 80 22.99 8.76 9.56
N VAL A 81 22.80 8.56 10.86
CA VAL A 81 21.48 8.55 11.53
C VAL A 81 21.45 9.46 12.77
N GLN A 82 22.52 10.25 13.01
CA GLN A 82 22.73 10.92 14.30
C GLN A 82 21.80 12.11 14.53
N ASN A 83 21.19 12.65 13.47
CA ASN A 83 20.32 13.83 13.52
C ASN A 83 18.82 13.49 13.46
N LEU A 84 18.44 12.22 13.65
CA LEU A 84 17.04 11.76 13.54
C LEU A 84 16.47 11.46 14.93
N GLU A 85 15.73 12.41 15.50
CA GLU A 85 15.08 12.25 16.81
C GLU A 85 13.84 11.33 16.75
N ASN A 86 12.93 11.59 15.80
CA ASN A 86 11.74 10.77 15.53
C ASN A 86 11.90 10.03 14.19
N CYS A 87 12.86 9.12 14.15
CA CYS A 87 13.22 8.41 12.93
C CYS A 87 12.17 7.40 12.50
N HIS A 88 11.74 7.54 11.25
CA HIS A 88 10.87 6.59 10.58
C HIS A 88 11.56 6.04 9.35
N ILE A 89 11.29 4.77 9.04
CA ILE A 89 11.54 4.24 7.70
C ILE A 89 10.44 4.77 6.80
N VAL A 90 10.83 5.41 5.70
CA VAL A 90 9.92 5.68 4.58
C VAL A 90 10.22 4.69 3.47
N PHE A 91 9.18 4.07 2.93
CA PHE A 91 9.31 3.16 1.82
C PHE A 91 8.18 3.36 0.82
N ARG A 92 8.40 2.92 -0.41
CA ARG A 92 7.36 2.91 -1.45
C ARG A 92 7.26 1.52 -2.05
N ALA A 93 6.12 0.87 -1.87
CA ALA A 93 5.91 -0.51 -2.28
C ALA A 93 4.56 -0.70 -2.98
N SER A 94 4.48 -1.71 -3.83
CA SER A 94 3.24 -2.12 -4.48
C SER A 94 3.12 -3.64 -4.54
N LEU A 95 1.91 -4.14 -4.34
CA LEU A 95 1.56 -5.54 -4.51
C LEU A 95 1.75 -5.99 -5.97
N ARG A 96 1.48 -5.10 -6.92
CA ARG A 96 1.64 -5.37 -8.36
C ARG A 96 3.11 -5.65 -8.71
N ALA A 97 3.54 -6.89 -8.61
CA ALA A 97 4.69 -7.39 -9.35
C ALA A 97 4.33 -7.47 -10.84
N ASN A 98 4.29 -6.32 -11.55
CA ASN A 98 4.15 -6.23 -13.02
C ASN A 98 3.27 -7.32 -13.69
N TYR A 99 2.09 -7.63 -13.15
CA TYR A 99 1.20 -8.60 -13.77
C TYR A 99 0.61 -8.01 -15.05
N SER A 100 1.12 -8.47 -16.21
CA SER A 100 0.55 -8.19 -17.53
C SER A 100 -0.95 -8.51 -17.61
N ARG A 101 -1.47 -9.35 -16.70
CA ARG A 101 -2.88 -9.72 -16.58
C ARG A 101 -3.76 -8.54 -16.17
N ILE A 102 -3.35 -7.65 -15.26
CA ILE A 102 -4.22 -6.51 -14.88
C ILE A 102 -4.12 -5.39 -15.90
N THR A 103 -2.98 -5.16 -16.55
CA THR A 103 -2.92 -4.18 -17.65
C THR A 103 -3.69 -4.68 -18.86
N LYS A 104 -3.62 -5.98 -19.20
CA LYS A 104 -4.45 -6.59 -20.24
C LYS A 104 -5.91 -6.66 -19.84
N THR A 105 -6.24 -6.91 -18.57
CA THR A 105 -7.62 -6.86 -18.08
C THR A 105 -8.12 -5.42 -18.07
N ALA A 106 -7.37 -4.44 -17.56
CA ALA A 106 -7.72 -3.02 -17.59
C ALA A 106 -7.84 -2.49 -19.03
N GLN A 107 -6.94 -2.85 -19.95
CA GLN A 107 -7.06 -2.50 -21.38
C GLN A 107 -8.22 -3.23 -22.06
N LYS A 108 -8.50 -4.49 -21.70
CA LYS A 108 -9.71 -5.20 -22.16
C LYS A 108 -10.98 -4.59 -21.57
N LEU A 109 -10.94 -4.09 -20.34
CA LEU A 109 -12.03 -3.36 -19.71
C LEU A 109 -12.17 -2.00 -20.41
N GLU A 110 -11.14 -1.18 -20.58
CA GLU A 110 -11.20 0.08 -21.34
C GLU A 110 -11.77 -0.10 -22.75
N ASN A 111 -11.41 -1.18 -23.47
CA ASN A 111 -11.96 -1.48 -24.81
C ASN A 111 -13.40 -2.02 -24.80
N VAL A 112 -13.92 -2.49 -23.66
CA VAL A 112 -15.31 -2.94 -23.48
C VAL A 112 -16.18 -1.84 -22.86
N PHE A 113 -15.57 -0.84 -22.22
CA PHE A 113 -16.21 0.15 -21.35
C PHE A 113 -16.44 1.46 -22.12
N VAL A 114 -17.36 1.40 -23.09
CA VAL A 114 -17.83 2.60 -23.81
C VAL A 114 -19.08 3.21 -23.14
N SER A 115 -19.66 2.58 -22.11
CA SER A 115 -20.74 3.25 -21.35
C SER A 115 -20.91 2.81 -19.89
N GLU A 116 -21.20 3.82 -19.07
CA GLU A 116 -21.40 3.86 -17.61
C GLU A 116 -22.47 2.91 -17.05
N LYS A 117 -23.25 2.23 -17.91
CA LYS A 117 -24.29 1.27 -17.49
C LYS A 117 -23.92 -0.21 -17.70
N LYS A 118 -22.94 -0.51 -18.57
CA LYS A 118 -22.56 -1.90 -18.90
C LYS A 118 -21.56 -2.52 -17.92
N TRP A 119 -20.87 -1.71 -17.13
CA TRP A 119 -19.83 -2.20 -16.22
C TRP A 119 -20.37 -3.02 -15.04
N ILE A 120 -21.54 -2.65 -14.50
CA ILE A 120 -22.22 -3.38 -13.42
C ILE A 120 -22.55 -4.81 -13.87
N GLY A 121 -23.05 -4.97 -15.10
CA GLY A 121 -23.34 -6.28 -15.68
C GLY A 121 -22.09 -7.15 -15.89
N SER A 122 -20.95 -6.54 -16.21
CA SER A 122 -19.67 -7.24 -16.40
C SER A 122 -19.02 -7.65 -15.08
N LEU A 123 -19.09 -6.80 -14.03
CA LEU A 123 -18.65 -7.18 -12.69
C LEU A 123 -19.51 -8.30 -12.10
N LYS A 124 -20.83 -8.27 -12.32
CA LYS A 124 -21.73 -9.37 -11.97
C LYS A 124 -21.36 -10.68 -12.67
N LYS A 125 -20.95 -10.65 -13.95
CA LYS A 125 -20.49 -11.84 -14.68
C LYS A 125 -19.15 -12.38 -14.17
N ILE A 126 -18.23 -11.50 -13.77
CA ILE A 126 -16.96 -11.90 -13.15
C ILE A 126 -17.22 -12.52 -11.77
N ALA A 127 -18.08 -11.89 -10.96
CA ALA A 127 -18.51 -12.44 -9.68
C ALA A 127 -19.25 -13.77 -9.84
N ALA A 128 -20.13 -13.91 -10.84
CA ALA A 128 -20.85 -15.15 -11.13
C ALA A 128 -19.91 -16.27 -11.63
N ALA A 129 -18.90 -15.95 -12.45
CA ALA A 129 -17.88 -16.91 -12.87
C ALA A 129 -16.99 -17.36 -11.70
N LEU A 130 -16.79 -16.50 -10.69
CA LEU A 130 -16.08 -16.84 -9.46
C LEU A 130 -16.95 -17.65 -8.47
N MET A 131 -18.28 -17.44 -8.48
CA MET A 131 -19.22 -18.18 -7.63
C MET A 131 -19.67 -19.51 -8.24
N GLY A 132 -19.62 -19.66 -9.57
CA GLY A 132 -20.10 -20.84 -10.28
C GLY A 132 -19.11 -21.37 -11.30
N SER A 133 -18.18 -22.24 -10.89
CA SER A 133 -17.69 -23.31 -11.77
C SER A 133 -16.93 -24.39 -11.00
N SER A 134 -17.63 -25.46 -10.68
CA SER A 134 -17.16 -26.81 -10.96
C SER A 134 -17.69 -27.23 -12.34
N VAL A 135 -17.17 -26.65 -13.43
CA VAL A 135 -17.23 -27.20 -14.79
C VAL A 135 -15.96 -26.77 -15.53
N ALA A 136 -15.29 -27.73 -16.14
CA ALA A 136 -13.89 -27.68 -16.52
C ALA A 136 -13.59 -26.86 -17.79
N ASN A 137 -12.45 -26.17 -17.72
CA ASN A 137 -11.43 -25.92 -18.76
C ASN A 137 -11.87 -25.47 -20.15
N GLU A 138 -11.81 -24.16 -20.36
CA GLU A 138 -10.78 -23.51 -21.19
C GLU A 138 -10.81 -22.02 -20.84
N ILE A 139 -9.63 -21.40 -20.64
CA ILE A 139 -9.41 -20.03 -20.13
C ILE A 139 -9.31 -19.99 -18.59
N ILE A 140 -8.07 -19.79 -18.11
CA ILE A 140 -7.62 -19.70 -16.71
C ILE A 140 -7.22 -21.07 -16.16
N GLY A 141 -5.92 -21.38 -16.23
CA GLY A 141 -5.31 -22.45 -15.44
C GLY A 141 -5.67 -22.26 -13.98
N VAL A 142 -6.39 -23.24 -13.46
CA VAL A 142 -6.89 -23.33 -12.09
C VAL A 142 -5.75 -23.86 -11.21
N GLU A 143 -4.78 -23.00 -10.94
CA GLU A 143 -3.85 -23.13 -9.81
C GLU A 143 -3.59 -21.71 -9.30
N ASP A 144 -4.51 -21.20 -8.49
CA ASP A 144 -4.28 -20.18 -7.46
C ASP A 144 -5.65 -19.66 -6.99
N VAL A 145 -6.37 -20.54 -6.30
CA VAL A 145 -7.39 -20.13 -5.34
C VAL A 145 -6.61 -19.51 -4.18
N PHE A 146 -6.41 -18.19 -4.22
CA PHE A 146 -5.78 -17.44 -3.15
C PHE A 146 -6.72 -17.44 -1.93
N ALA A 147 -6.57 -18.44 -1.07
CA ALA A 147 -6.55 -18.14 0.36
C ALA A 147 -5.52 -17.01 0.51
N ALA A 148 -5.90 -15.92 1.17
CA ALA A 148 -5.05 -14.77 1.43
C ALA A 148 -3.81 -15.18 2.25
N LYS A 149 -2.83 -15.85 1.61
CA LYS A 149 -1.49 -16.00 2.13
C LYS A 149 -0.95 -14.59 2.23
N HIS A 150 -0.94 -14.06 3.45
CA HIS A 150 -0.49 -12.71 3.79
C HIS A 150 0.73 -12.32 2.92
N ILE A 151 0.50 -11.49 1.90
CA ILE A 151 1.57 -10.98 1.04
C ILE A 151 2.28 -9.89 1.82
N CYS A 152 3.53 -10.14 2.21
CA CYS A 152 4.25 -9.25 3.11
C CYS A 152 5.73 -9.09 2.78
N THR A 153 6.30 -7.99 3.25
CA THR A 153 7.73 -7.88 3.55
C THR A 153 7.91 -7.90 5.06
N SER A 154 8.81 -8.73 5.57
CA SER A 154 9.24 -8.61 6.96
C SER A 154 10.47 -7.69 7.03
N ILE A 155 10.46 -6.73 7.95
CA ILE A 155 11.59 -5.84 8.18
C ILE A 155 12.25 -6.21 9.50
N ASN A 156 13.49 -6.66 9.40
CA ASN A 156 14.35 -6.86 10.55
C ASN A 156 15.36 -5.70 10.65
N ILE A 157 15.48 -5.11 11.84
CA ILE A 157 16.46 -4.05 12.09
C ILE A 157 17.70 -4.62 12.76
N TYR A 158 18.85 -4.27 12.20
CA TYR A 158 20.16 -4.57 12.71
C TYR A 158 20.87 -3.26 13.02
N ILE A 159 21.57 -3.21 14.14
CA ILE A 159 22.33 -2.00 14.45
C ILE A 159 23.73 -2.35 14.91
N GLY A 160 24.71 -1.92 14.12
CA GLY A 160 25.96 -2.67 14.00
C GLY A 160 25.67 -4.11 13.56
N ASN A 161 26.29 -5.08 14.24
CA ASN A 161 26.08 -6.52 13.97
C ASN A 161 24.97 -7.15 14.84
N LYS A 162 24.29 -6.36 15.70
CA LYS A 162 23.28 -6.89 16.63
C LYS A 162 21.88 -6.77 16.02
N LYS A 163 21.21 -7.90 15.80
CA LYS A 163 19.79 -7.96 15.46
C LYS A 163 18.97 -7.39 16.62
N ARG A 164 18.12 -6.41 16.36
CA ARG A 164 17.16 -5.88 17.35
C ARG A 164 15.82 -6.62 17.33
N GLY A 165 15.51 -7.30 16.23
CA GLY A 165 14.32 -8.13 16.07
C GLY A 165 13.56 -7.79 14.79
N LEU A 166 12.45 -8.49 14.58
CA LEU A 166 11.43 -8.09 13.62
C LEU A 166 10.81 -6.78 14.12
N VAL A 167 10.79 -5.75 13.28
CA VAL A 167 10.30 -4.42 13.66
C VAL A 167 8.92 -4.16 13.07
N ASN A 168 8.69 -4.57 11.82
CA ASN A 168 7.37 -4.46 11.23
C ASN A 168 7.19 -5.46 10.09
N ILE A 169 5.94 -5.67 9.72
CA ILE A 169 5.51 -6.40 8.52
C ILE A 169 4.81 -5.39 7.62
N ILE A 170 5.33 -5.23 6.40
CA ILE A 170 4.72 -4.38 5.38
C ILE A 170 3.70 -5.22 4.61
N HIS A 171 2.50 -4.68 4.47
CA HIS A 171 1.48 -5.16 3.54
C HIS A 171 1.30 -4.13 2.42
N PRO A 172 1.97 -4.29 1.26
CA PRO A 172 1.87 -3.33 0.17
C PRO A 172 0.43 -3.21 -0.34
N ARG A 173 0.03 -1.98 -0.73
CA ARG A 173 -1.22 -1.76 -1.45
C ARG A 173 -1.08 -2.21 -2.90
N GLU A 174 -2.22 -2.37 -3.58
CA GLU A 174 -2.28 -2.77 -4.99
C GLU A 174 -1.35 -1.94 -5.89
N ARG A 175 -1.44 -0.61 -5.79
CA ARG A 175 -0.56 0.34 -6.48
C ARG A 175 0.54 0.83 -5.55
N PHE A 176 1.59 1.40 -6.12
CA PHE A 176 2.65 1.98 -5.33
C PHE A 176 2.10 3.04 -4.38
N SER A 177 2.43 2.85 -3.11
CA SER A 177 2.03 3.75 -2.03
C SER A 177 3.20 3.93 -1.08
N LEU A 178 3.26 5.09 -0.47
CA LEU A 178 4.21 5.37 0.59
C LEU A 178 3.73 4.74 1.89
N GLY A 179 4.66 4.17 2.64
CA GLY A 179 4.44 3.71 4.00
C GLY A 179 5.51 4.27 4.93
N LEU A 180 5.13 4.38 6.20
CA LEU A 180 5.98 4.88 7.28
C LEU A 180 5.98 3.89 8.43
N ILE A 181 7.14 3.71 9.04
CA ILE A 181 7.34 2.83 10.21
C ILE A 181 8.20 3.57 11.22
N ASP A 182 7.64 3.89 12.39
CA ASP A 182 8.41 4.38 13.53
C ASP A 182 9.49 3.37 13.97
N ILE A 183 10.74 3.80 13.90
CA ILE A 183 11.89 3.04 14.40
C ILE A 183 12.66 3.76 15.52
N SER A 184 12.12 4.88 16.02
CA SER A 184 12.76 5.77 17.00
C SER A 184 13.19 5.02 18.26
N LYS A 185 12.39 4.04 18.71
CA LYS A 185 12.72 3.20 19.87
C LYS A 185 13.95 2.31 19.67
N TYR A 186 14.34 2.02 18.43
CA TYR A 186 15.51 1.18 18.13
C TYR A 186 16.80 1.99 18.00
N ILE A 187 16.71 3.30 17.73
CA ILE A 187 17.86 4.17 17.45
C ILE A 187 18.19 5.17 18.55
N ARG A 188 17.33 5.31 19.57
CA ARG A 188 17.34 6.36 20.62
C ARG A 188 18.69 6.59 21.32
N ASP A 189 19.56 5.58 21.41
CA ASP A 189 20.81 5.64 22.17
C ASP A 189 22.08 5.51 21.30
N LYS A 190 22.04 5.86 20.01
CA LYS A 190 23.09 5.43 19.07
C LYS A 190 23.94 6.51 18.42
N LYS A 191 25.24 6.20 18.40
CA LYS A 191 26.30 6.75 17.54
C LYS A 191 26.83 5.62 16.65
N GLY A 192 26.34 5.48 15.42
CA GLY A 192 26.86 4.48 14.48
C GLY A 192 25.88 4.07 13.37
N PRO A 193 26.33 3.28 12.38
CA PRO A 193 25.53 2.95 11.21
C PRO A 193 24.34 2.06 11.55
N LEU A 194 23.25 2.26 10.79
CA LEU A 194 22.02 1.47 10.84
C LEU A 194 21.98 0.52 9.63
N SER A 195 21.62 -0.73 9.87
CA SER A 195 21.43 -1.73 8.82
C SER A 195 20.00 -2.28 8.86
N LEU A 196 19.31 -2.27 7.74
CA LEU A 196 17.98 -2.85 7.59
C LEU A 196 18.11 -4.12 6.74
N LYS A 197 17.51 -5.22 7.19
CA LYS A 197 17.30 -6.42 6.37
C LYS A 197 15.81 -6.51 6.05
N LEU A 198 15.48 -6.34 4.79
CA LEU A 198 14.15 -6.55 4.26
C LEU A 198 14.09 -7.95 3.66
N GLU A 199 13.11 -8.74 4.07
CA GLU A 199 12.94 -10.13 3.62
C GLU A 199 11.53 -10.34 3.11
N TRP A 200 11.42 -10.72 1.84
CA TRP A 200 10.16 -10.91 1.15
C TRP A 200 9.55 -12.25 1.54
N THR A 201 8.30 -12.25 1.97
CA THR A 201 7.56 -13.49 2.22
C THR A 201 6.73 -13.92 1.01
N ASN A 202 6.52 -13.00 0.06
CA ASN A 202 5.82 -13.23 -1.20
C ASN A 202 6.18 -12.13 -2.22
N SER A 203 5.77 -12.29 -3.48
CA SER A 203 6.15 -11.42 -4.59
C SER A 203 5.49 -10.04 -4.53
N HIS A 204 6.29 -8.99 -4.56
CA HIS A 204 5.84 -7.59 -4.64
C HIS A 204 7.02 -6.64 -4.90
N ASN A 205 6.71 -5.39 -5.27
CA ASN A 205 7.72 -4.41 -5.65
C ASN A 205 8.05 -3.42 -4.53
N LEU A 206 9.30 -2.95 -4.53
CA LEU A 206 9.80 -1.82 -3.75
C LEU A 206 10.49 -0.82 -4.69
N SER A 207 10.10 0.46 -4.67
CA SER A 207 10.73 1.52 -5.49
C SER A 207 11.51 2.54 -4.67
N LEU A 208 11.23 2.67 -3.38
CA LEU A 208 11.94 3.61 -2.51
C LEU A 208 12.19 2.99 -1.14
N LEU A 209 13.37 3.25 -0.57
CA LEU A 209 13.66 3.06 0.84
C LEU A 209 14.52 4.21 1.36
N GLY A 210 14.14 4.78 2.51
CA GLY A 210 14.90 5.84 3.17
C GLY A 210 14.53 5.98 4.64
N LEU A 211 15.19 6.92 5.31
CA LEU A 211 14.84 7.36 6.66
C LEU A 211 14.39 8.80 6.62
N VAL A 212 13.46 9.17 7.50
CA VAL A 212 12.96 10.53 7.64
C VAL A 212 12.78 10.86 9.11
N ASN A 213 12.80 12.16 9.42
CA ASN A 213 12.32 12.64 10.71
C ASN A 213 10.83 12.94 10.56
N ALA A 214 9.97 12.24 11.31
CA ALA A 214 8.53 12.42 11.24
C ALA A 214 7.98 13.12 12.48
N SER A 215 6.86 13.80 12.33
CA SER A 215 6.20 14.52 13.40
C SER A 215 4.69 14.53 13.16
N PRO A 216 3.88 14.56 14.23
CA PRO A 216 2.44 14.77 14.09
C PRO A 216 2.15 16.03 13.27
N LEU A 217 1.09 16.01 12.46
CA LEU A 217 0.69 17.21 11.71
C LEU A 217 0.36 18.36 12.67
N THR A 218 1.00 19.51 12.46
CA THR A 218 0.67 20.75 13.17
C THR A 218 0.04 21.78 12.22
N ASN A 219 -0.71 22.74 12.77
CA ASN A 219 -1.36 23.80 11.98
C ASN A 219 -0.36 24.71 11.26
N SER A 220 0.90 24.76 11.69
CA SER A 220 1.97 25.48 10.99
C SER A 220 2.49 24.75 9.75
N ASP A 221 2.36 23.43 9.70
CA ASP A 221 2.93 22.61 8.61
C ASP A 221 2.00 22.51 7.40
N ALA A 222 0.68 22.48 7.61
CA ALA A 222 -0.28 22.38 6.53
C ALA A 222 -1.65 22.93 6.87
N LYS A 223 -2.42 23.23 5.82
CA LYS A 223 -3.85 23.51 5.92
C LYS A 223 -4.63 22.22 5.69
N GLN A 224 -5.40 21.81 6.70
CA GLN A 224 -6.31 20.67 6.60
C GLN A 224 -7.72 21.14 6.29
N LYS A 225 -8.39 20.46 5.35
CA LYS A 225 -9.80 20.67 5.04
C LYS A 225 -10.50 19.33 4.84
N THR A 226 -11.49 19.04 5.67
CA THR A 226 -12.39 17.90 5.43
C THR A 226 -13.31 18.23 4.27
N ILE A 227 -13.31 17.39 3.25
CA ILE A 227 -14.16 17.51 2.06
C ILE A 227 -15.42 16.70 2.30
N LYS A 228 -16.57 17.37 2.25
CA LYS A 228 -17.87 16.71 2.40
C LYS A 228 -18.16 15.91 1.13
N LEU A 229 -18.60 14.67 1.31
CA LEU A 229 -19.14 13.84 0.23
C LEU A 229 -20.25 14.59 -0.52
N SER A 230 -20.17 14.68 -1.84
CA SER A 230 -21.24 15.26 -2.67
C SER A 230 -22.28 14.20 -3.02
N ASN A 231 -21.83 13.04 -3.51
CA ASN A 231 -22.70 11.97 -3.98
C ASN A 231 -22.24 10.61 -3.45
N LEU A 232 -23.19 9.69 -3.35
CA LEU A 232 -23.01 8.33 -2.88
C LEU A 232 -23.83 7.40 -3.76
N LYS A 233 -23.22 6.34 -4.29
CA LYS A 233 -23.95 5.34 -5.06
C LYS A 233 -23.49 3.93 -4.72
N HIS A 234 -24.45 3.03 -4.53
CA HIS A 234 -24.20 1.59 -4.42
C HIS A 234 -24.25 0.93 -5.80
N SER A 235 -23.38 -0.03 -6.07
CA SER A 235 -23.32 -0.77 -7.34
C SER A 235 -24.63 -1.45 -7.78
N GLU A 236 -25.44 -1.83 -6.80
CA GLU A 236 -26.72 -2.53 -6.95
C GLU A 236 -27.95 -1.60 -6.84
N ASP A 237 -27.76 -0.28 -6.99
CA ASP A 237 -28.84 0.71 -6.85
C ASP A 237 -29.62 0.59 -5.52
N LYS A 238 -28.94 0.12 -4.45
CA LYS A 238 -29.47 0.20 -3.08
C LYS A 238 -29.53 1.68 -2.69
N SER A 239 -30.69 2.12 -2.17
CA SER A 239 -30.85 3.45 -1.58
C SER A 239 -30.00 3.55 -0.31
N ILE A 240 -28.74 3.94 -0.47
CA ILE A 240 -27.83 4.26 0.63
C ILE A 240 -27.66 5.78 0.69
N ASP A 241 -27.62 6.30 1.90
CA ASP A 241 -27.38 7.71 2.16
C ASP A 241 -26.16 7.90 3.09
N LYS A 242 -25.82 9.15 3.36
CA LYS A 242 -24.69 9.49 4.23
C LYS A 242 -24.85 8.99 5.66
N GLU A 243 -26.08 8.80 6.13
CA GLU A 243 -26.36 8.29 7.48
C GLU A 243 -26.14 6.78 7.55
N SER A 244 -26.49 6.06 6.47
CA SER A 244 -26.23 4.63 6.30
C SER A 244 -24.74 4.29 6.48
N LEU A 245 -23.85 5.20 6.07
CA LEU A 245 -22.39 5.07 6.21
C LEU A 245 -21.86 5.37 7.62
N LYS A 246 -22.61 6.06 8.47
CA LYS A 246 -22.18 6.29 9.87
C LYS A 246 -22.45 5.09 10.75
N ASP A 247 -23.51 4.37 10.46
CA ASP A 247 -24.05 3.32 11.32
C ASP A 247 -23.57 1.90 10.95
N GLY A 248 -22.63 1.77 9.99
CA GLY A 248 -22.16 0.44 9.56
C GLY A 248 -23.18 -0.37 8.74
N ARG A 249 -24.27 0.26 8.33
CA ARG A 249 -25.41 -0.40 7.66
C ARG A 249 -25.17 -0.67 6.18
N VAL A 250 -24.08 -0.15 5.61
CA VAL A 250 -23.73 -0.43 4.22
C VAL A 250 -22.88 -1.69 4.15
N GLU A 251 -23.53 -2.77 3.79
CA GLU A 251 -22.95 -4.08 3.57
C GLU A 251 -22.62 -4.29 2.08
N LEU A 252 -21.39 -4.74 1.83
CA LEU A 252 -20.88 -5.14 0.54
C LEU A 252 -20.58 -6.64 0.54
N THR A 253 -21.18 -7.33 -0.43
CA THR A 253 -20.80 -8.70 -0.79
C THR A 253 -19.79 -8.70 -1.94
N PRO A 254 -19.13 -9.82 -2.26
CA PRO A 254 -18.13 -9.86 -3.32
C PRO A 254 -18.65 -9.33 -4.66
N GLY A 255 -17.91 -8.40 -5.26
CA GLY A 255 -18.26 -7.75 -6.52
C GLY A 255 -19.13 -6.49 -6.37
N GLN A 256 -19.63 -6.18 -5.17
CA GLN A 256 -20.30 -4.91 -4.88
C GLN A 256 -19.28 -3.83 -4.53
N PHE A 257 -19.63 -2.58 -4.82
CA PHE A 257 -18.81 -1.42 -4.51
C PHE A 257 -19.68 -0.21 -4.20
N ILE A 258 -19.06 0.79 -3.59
CA ILE A 258 -19.64 2.10 -3.33
C ILE A 258 -18.82 3.12 -4.09
N GLU A 259 -19.51 3.97 -4.85
CA GLU A 259 -18.92 5.13 -5.48
C GLU A 259 -19.16 6.36 -4.59
N LEU A 260 -18.06 7.04 -4.27
CA LEU A 260 -18.03 8.23 -3.44
C LEU A 260 -17.54 9.39 -4.29
N GLU A 261 -18.40 10.38 -4.51
CA GLU A 261 -17.99 11.60 -5.20
C GLU A 261 -17.76 12.72 -4.19
N PHE A 262 -16.77 13.55 -4.49
CA PHE A 262 -16.42 14.73 -3.70
C PHE A 262 -16.28 15.93 -4.64
N PRO A 263 -16.64 17.14 -4.19
CA PRO A 263 -16.41 18.35 -4.97
C PRO A 263 -14.91 18.59 -5.19
N ALA A 264 -14.55 19.04 -6.38
CA ALA A 264 -13.17 19.38 -6.78
C ALA A 264 -12.58 20.56 -5.97
#